data_AF-A0A9W8NPR5-F1
#
_entry.id   AF-A0A9W8NPR5-F1
#
_cell.length_a   1.000
_cell.length_b   1.000
_cell.length_c   1.000
_cell.angle_alpha   90.00
_cell.angle_beta   90.00
_cell.angle_gamma   90.00
#
_symmetry.space_group_name_H-M   'P 1'
#
loop_
_entity.id
_entity.type
_entity.pdbx_description
1 polymer ?
#
loop_
_entity_poly.entity_id
_entity_poly.type
_entity_poly.pdbx_seq_one_letter_code
_entity_poly.pdbx_strand_id
1 'polypeptide(L)'
;MNFLLPHLSKPVFANIGSAIEALPHMNSLLNARPDGFDSVEEAVEWHVNTKTIQNSTSARMSIPAIISPSDSSSPKVPPFIWRTPLRSTAPYWQSWFAGLSNKFLAVRTARLLVLAGTDRLDKELMIGQMQGKFQMVVVPGTGHMLHEDGPTRQAEIMVDFWRRNGTCGSWYQEGRRDPLPVSNGYGALTVNSVPHLNTGSVFDVQG
;
A
#
# COMPACT_ATOMS: atom_id res chain seq x y z
N MET A 1 -13.54 -4.57 32.58
CA MET A 1 -13.78 -5.00 31.18
C MET A 1 -12.63 -4.49 30.32
N ASN A 2 -11.56 -5.29 30.18
CA ASN A 2 -10.44 -4.98 29.29
C ASN A 2 -10.60 -5.82 28.02
N PHE A 3 -11.09 -5.22 26.94
CA PHE A 3 -11.01 -5.80 25.60
C PHE A 3 -9.61 -5.56 25.05
N LEU A 4 -8.64 -6.38 25.47
CA LEU A 4 -7.36 -6.52 24.79
C LEU A 4 -7.59 -7.40 23.55
N LEU A 5 -7.61 -6.80 22.36
CA LEU A 5 -7.51 -7.53 21.10
C LEU A 5 -6.06 -8.05 20.95
N PRO A 6 -5.76 -9.35 21.06
CA PRO A 6 -4.37 -9.86 21.07
C PRO A 6 -3.79 -10.11 19.66
N HIS A 7 -4.47 -9.71 18.58
CA HIS A 7 -4.24 -10.31 17.25
C HIS A 7 -3.53 -9.42 16.21
N LEU A 8 -2.93 -8.30 16.59
CA LEU A 8 -2.02 -7.58 15.68
C LEU A 8 -0.56 -7.87 16.01
N SER A 9 -0.10 -9.09 15.71
CA SER A 9 1.32 -9.35 15.40
C SER A 9 1.69 -8.82 13.99
N LYS A 10 1.04 -7.74 13.55
CA LYS A 10 1.24 -7.20 12.22
C LYS A 10 2.52 -6.37 12.19
N PRO A 11 3.36 -6.55 11.17
CA PRO A 11 4.55 -5.75 11.01
C PRO A 11 4.18 -4.28 10.82
N VAL A 12 4.91 -3.39 11.49
CA VAL A 12 4.70 -1.94 11.35
C VAL A 12 5.64 -1.42 10.28
N PHE A 13 5.05 -0.77 9.29
CA PHE A 13 5.76 -0.10 8.19
C PHE A 13 5.68 1.41 8.40
N ALA A 14 6.82 2.08 8.38
CA ALA A 14 6.88 3.54 8.41
C ALA A 14 7.77 4.07 7.27
N ASN A 15 7.39 5.22 6.75
CA ASN A 15 8.18 6.05 5.84
C ASN A 15 8.06 7.52 6.29
N ILE A 16 8.49 7.79 7.53
CA ILE A 16 8.20 9.07 8.22
C ILE A 16 9.48 9.62 8.90
N GLY A 17 10.66 9.29 8.36
CA GLY A 17 11.95 9.59 9.01
C GLY A 17 12.20 11.06 9.34
N SER A 18 11.60 12.00 8.60
CA SER A 18 11.90 13.45 8.64
C SER A 18 10.65 14.35 8.73
N ALA A 19 9.49 13.80 9.12
CA ALA A 19 8.24 14.53 8.96
C ALA A 19 8.15 15.84 9.76
N ILE A 20 8.78 15.94 10.94
CA ILE A 20 8.79 17.18 11.74
C ILE A 20 9.65 18.28 11.07
N GLU A 21 10.82 17.94 10.54
CA GLU A 21 11.71 18.90 9.85
C GLU A 21 11.12 19.34 8.50
N ALA A 22 10.29 18.49 7.89
CA ALA A 22 9.58 18.80 6.65
C ALA A 22 8.34 19.70 6.85
N LEU A 23 7.77 19.82 8.06
CA LEU A 23 6.53 20.59 8.30
C LEU A 23 6.60 22.06 7.83
N PRO A 24 7.68 22.82 8.08
CA PRO A 24 7.78 24.19 7.59
C PRO A 24 7.73 24.28 6.05
N HIS A 25 8.30 23.28 5.37
CA HIS A 25 8.36 23.20 3.91
C HIS A 25 7.00 22.84 3.29
N MET A 26 6.11 22.16 4.04
CA MET A 26 4.77 21.79 3.57
C MET A 26 3.91 23.01 3.21
N ASN A 27 4.04 24.12 3.93
CA ASN A 27 3.30 25.34 3.61
C ASN A 27 3.71 25.92 2.25
N SER A 28 5.01 25.86 1.92
CA SER A 28 5.51 26.29 0.61
C SER A 28 5.00 25.38 -0.50
N LEU A 29 4.98 24.06 -0.27
CA LEU A 29 4.43 23.09 -1.23
C LEU A 29 2.94 23.31 -1.49
N LEU A 30 2.16 23.61 -0.43
CA LEU A 30 0.74 23.95 -0.57
C LEU A 30 0.50 25.26 -1.33
N ASN A 31 1.40 26.24 -1.20
CA ASN A 31 1.28 27.51 -1.91
C ASN A 31 1.67 27.39 -3.39
N ALA A 32 2.55 26.46 -3.75
CA ALA A 32 2.96 26.20 -5.13
C ALA A 32 1.94 25.36 -5.92
N ARG A 33 0.94 24.82 -5.24
CA ARG A 33 -0.08 23.96 -5.83
C ARG A 33 -1.16 24.80 -6.55
N PRO A 34 -1.54 24.44 -7.79
CA PRO A 34 -2.69 25.05 -8.46
C PRO A 34 -3.97 24.84 -7.66
N ASP A 35 -4.92 25.79 -7.71
CA ASP A 35 -6.22 25.64 -7.02
C ASP A 35 -7.08 24.51 -7.61
N GLY A 36 -6.80 24.12 -8.85
CA GLY A 36 -7.43 23.01 -9.54
C GLY A 36 -6.81 22.79 -10.92
N PHE A 37 -7.46 21.97 -11.74
CA PHE A 37 -7.02 21.58 -13.08
C PHE A 37 -8.19 21.64 -14.07
N ASP A 38 -7.88 21.82 -15.36
CA ASP A 38 -8.85 21.82 -16.44
C ASP A 38 -9.23 20.40 -16.88
N SER A 39 -8.32 19.43 -16.71
CA SER A 39 -8.55 18.02 -17.00
C SER A 39 -7.83 17.09 -16.02
N VAL A 40 -8.24 15.81 -16.02
CA VAL A 40 -7.56 14.77 -15.24
C VAL A 40 -6.15 14.52 -15.79
N GLU A 41 -5.98 14.62 -17.10
CA GLU A 41 -4.72 14.44 -17.81
C GLU A 41 -3.71 15.51 -17.41
N GLU A 42 -4.15 16.78 -17.33
CA GLU A 42 -3.32 17.89 -16.86
C GLU A 42 -2.89 17.67 -15.40
N ALA A 43 -3.81 17.19 -14.55
CA ALA A 43 -3.47 16.85 -13.17
C ALA A 43 -2.39 15.75 -13.11
N VAL A 44 -2.50 14.70 -13.92
CA VAL A 44 -1.50 13.64 -14.02
C VAL A 44 -0.15 14.21 -14.49
N GLU A 45 -0.15 15.01 -15.54
CA GLU A 45 1.06 15.63 -16.09
C GLU A 45 1.75 16.53 -15.07
N TRP A 46 0.99 17.35 -14.33
CA TRP A 46 1.53 18.19 -13.26
C TRP A 46 2.25 17.37 -12.18
N HIS A 47 1.68 16.23 -11.75
CA HIS A 47 2.31 15.38 -10.73
C HIS A 47 3.61 14.71 -11.21
N VAL A 48 3.68 14.36 -12.49
CA VAL A 48 4.88 13.80 -13.12
C VAL A 48 5.95 14.88 -13.31
N ASN A 49 5.57 16.06 -13.81
CA ASN A 49 6.48 17.19 -14.05
C ASN A 49 7.06 17.76 -12.75
N THR A 50 6.26 17.83 -11.69
CA THR A 50 6.73 18.23 -10.34
C THR A 50 7.54 17.14 -9.64
N LYS A 51 7.68 15.95 -10.25
CA LYS A 51 8.35 14.77 -9.68
C LYS A 51 7.77 14.32 -8.33
N THR A 52 6.49 14.62 -8.08
CA THR A 52 5.77 14.13 -6.90
C THR A 52 5.56 12.62 -7.00
N ILE A 53 5.20 12.15 -8.20
CA ILE A 53 5.17 10.74 -8.59
C ILE A 53 5.93 10.63 -9.90
N GLN A 54 7.03 9.90 -9.91
CA GLN A 54 7.87 9.70 -11.09
C GLN A 54 7.28 8.63 -12.02
N ASN A 55 6.56 7.66 -11.46
CA ASN A 55 5.93 6.59 -12.23
C ASN A 55 4.62 7.04 -12.90
N SER A 56 4.67 7.33 -14.20
CA SER A 56 3.50 7.77 -14.97
C SER A 56 2.31 6.79 -14.94
N THR A 57 2.57 5.48 -14.87
CA THR A 57 1.51 4.46 -14.81
C THR A 57 0.81 4.49 -13.46
N SER A 58 1.57 4.68 -12.39
CA SER A 58 1.01 4.82 -11.04
C SER A 58 0.21 6.10 -10.93
N ALA A 59 0.75 7.23 -11.40
CA ALA A 59 0.07 8.52 -11.42
C ALA A 59 -1.29 8.47 -12.15
N ARG A 60 -1.36 7.82 -13.31
CA ARG A 60 -2.63 7.64 -14.04
C ARG A 60 -3.71 6.91 -13.23
N MET A 61 -3.33 6.06 -12.27
CA MET A 61 -4.28 5.33 -11.43
C MET A 61 -4.59 6.05 -10.12
N SER A 62 -3.60 6.69 -9.48
CA SER A 62 -3.75 7.31 -8.16
C SER A 62 -4.28 8.75 -8.20
N ILE A 63 -3.91 9.54 -9.22
CA ILE A 63 -4.28 10.97 -9.32
C ILE A 63 -5.80 11.20 -9.50
N PRO A 64 -6.55 10.41 -10.30
CA PRO A 64 -7.99 10.63 -10.42
C PRO A 64 -8.74 10.52 -9.08
N ALA A 65 -8.18 9.81 -8.08
CA ALA A 65 -8.81 9.66 -6.77
C ALA A 65 -8.63 10.87 -5.83
N ILE A 66 -7.63 11.73 -6.08
CA ILE A 66 -7.29 12.89 -5.24
C ILE A 66 -7.91 14.21 -5.72
N ILE A 67 -8.49 14.21 -6.91
CA ILE A 67 -9.26 15.32 -7.48
C ILE A 67 -10.75 14.95 -7.55
N SER A 68 -11.61 15.97 -7.56
CA SER A 68 -13.06 15.81 -7.72
C SER A 68 -13.59 16.88 -8.69
N PRO A 69 -14.63 16.57 -9.49
CA PRO A 69 -15.34 17.58 -10.26
C PRO A 69 -15.84 18.69 -9.33
N SER A 70 -15.76 19.94 -9.78
CA SER A 70 -16.36 21.06 -9.06
C SER A 70 -17.85 21.16 -9.39
N ASP A 71 -18.68 21.43 -8.37
CA ASP A 71 -20.13 21.64 -8.55
C ASP A 71 -20.46 23.05 -9.07
N SER A 72 -19.45 23.91 -9.18
CA SER A 72 -19.61 25.31 -9.55
C SER A 72 -19.50 25.52 -11.06
N SER A 73 -20.55 26.05 -11.68
CA SER A 73 -20.53 26.47 -13.09
C SER A 73 -19.87 27.83 -13.33
N SER A 74 -19.09 28.33 -12.36
CA SER A 74 -18.44 29.64 -12.45
C SER A 74 -17.16 29.53 -13.27
N PRO A 75 -16.91 30.41 -14.25
CA PRO A 75 -15.67 30.39 -15.04
C PRO A 75 -14.41 30.73 -14.23
N LYS A 76 -14.55 31.09 -12.94
CA LYS A 76 -13.43 31.36 -12.03
C LYS A 76 -12.96 30.12 -11.26
N VAL A 77 -13.72 29.03 -11.27
CA VAL A 77 -13.37 27.81 -10.54
C VAL A 77 -12.98 26.73 -11.56
N PRO A 78 -11.80 26.10 -11.40
CA PRO A 78 -11.42 25.00 -12.28
C PRO A 78 -12.45 23.85 -12.25
N PRO A 79 -12.65 23.15 -13.36
CA PRO A 79 -13.59 22.03 -13.42
C PRO A 79 -13.19 20.86 -12.51
N PHE A 80 -11.89 20.68 -12.22
CA PHE A 80 -11.41 19.72 -11.24
C PHE A 80 -10.71 20.42 -10.08
N ILE A 81 -11.16 20.13 -8.86
CA ILE A 81 -10.60 20.67 -7.62
C ILE A 81 -9.99 19.55 -6.77
N TRP A 82 -9.12 19.93 -5.83
CA TRP A 82 -8.58 18.96 -4.86
C TRP A 82 -9.69 18.43 -3.98
N ARG A 83 -9.78 17.10 -3.87
CA ARG A 83 -10.81 16.43 -3.06
C ARG A 83 -10.73 16.80 -1.58
N THR A 84 -9.52 17.02 -1.07
CA THR A 84 -9.27 17.32 0.33
C THR A 84 -8.47 18.61 0.47
N PRO A 85 -9.01 19.64 1.16
CA PRO A 85 -8.27 20.88 1.42
C PRO A 85 -7.21 20.63 2.48
N LEU A 86 -6.00 20.24 2.06
CA LEU A 86 -4.91 19.86 2.98
C LEU A 86 -4.53 20.98 3.96
N ARG A 87 -4.71 22.26 3.58
CA ARG A 87 -4.47 23.42 4.46
C ARG A 87 -5.35 23.41 5.70
N SER A 88 -6.58 22.90 5.61
CA SER A 88 -7.51 22.84 6.75
C SER A 88 -7.00 21.95 7.89
N THR A 89 -6.11 21.00 7.59
CA THR A 89 -5.54 20.08 8.58
C THR A 89 -4.22 20.55 9.16
N ALA A 90 -3.69 21.69 8.70
CA ALA A 90 -2.41 22.24 9.17
C ALA A 90 -2.29 22.37 10.70
N PRO A 91 -3.33 22.77 11.46
CA PRO A 91 -3.26 22.83 12.92
C PRO A 91 -2.98 21.47 13.59
N TYR A 92 -3.28 20.35 12.92
CA TYR A 92 -3.16 19.02 13.49
C TYR A 92 -1.81 18.35 13.17
N TRP A 93 -1.06 18.83 12.18
CA TRP A 93 0.16 18.14 11.71
C TRP A 93 1.19 17.93 12.82
N GLN A 94 1.41 18.95 13.66
CA GLN A 94 2.35 18.84 14.78
C GLN A 94 1.96 17.69 15.72
N SER A 95 0.66 17.52 16.00
CA SER A 95 0.18 16.45 16.87
C SER A 95 0.33 15.04 16.26
N TRP A 96 0.30 14.93 14.93
CA TRP A 96 0.46 13.64 14.24
C TRP A 96 1.89 13.12 14.31
N PHE A 97 2.87 14.03 14.23
CA PHE A 97 4.29 13.66 14.20
C PHE A 97 4.97 13.73 15.57
N ALA A 98 4.43 14.52 16.51
CA ALA A 98 4.97 14.60 17.86
C ALA A 98 4.98 13.23 18.57
N GLY A 99 6.19 12.77 18.95
CA GLY A 99 6.38 11.50 19.64
C GLY A 99 6.15 10.26 18.78
N LEU A 100 6.04 10.39 17.45
CA LEU A 100 5.83 9.27 16.55
C LEU A 100 7.03 8.31 16.55
N SER A 101 8.26 8.84 16.57
CA SER A 101 9.50 8.05 16.70
C SER A 101 9.47 7.15 17.95
N ASN A 102 9.18 7.73 19.11
CA ASN A 102 9.04 7.01 20.38
C ASN A 102 7.95 5.94 20.31
N LYS A 103 6.75 6.30 19.81
CA LYS A 103 5.63 5.36 19.64
C LYS A 103 5.99 4.20 18.73
N PHE A 104 6.66 4.45 17.61
CA PHE A 104 7.16 3.43 16.70
C PHE A 104 8.14 2.48 17.40
N LEU A 105 9.08 3.01 18.19
CA LEU A 105 10.05 2.21 18.91
C LEU A 105 9.46 1.40 20.08
N ALA A 106 8.34 1.85 20.66
CA ALA A 106 7.68 1.21 21.79
C ALA A 106 6.85 -0.02 21.41
N VAL A 107 6.42 -0.17 20.14
CA VAL A 107 5.57 -1.29 19.71
C VAL A 107 6.33 -2.62 19.80
N ARG A 108 5.76 -3.62 20.48
CA ARG A 108 6.33 -4.98 20.58
C ARG A 108 6.06 -5.84 19.34
N THR A 109 6.46 -5.38 18.16
CA THR A 109 6.38 -6.13 16.91
C THR A 109 7.65 -5.95 16.07
N ALA A 110 7.81 -6.81 15.06
CA ALA A 110 8.80 -6.60 14.01
C ALA A 110 8.49 -5.30 13.25
N ARG A 111 9.52 -4.48 13.06
CA ARG A 111 9.41 -3.12 12.52
C ARG A 111 10.27 -2.96 11.29
N LEU A 112 9.70 -2.38 10.24
CA LEU A 112 10.40 -2.02 9.01
C LEU A 112 10.26 -0.53 8.74
N LEU A 113 11.39 0.15 8.56
CA LEU A 113 11.46 1.52 8.08
C LEU A 113 12.07 1.52 6.68
N VAL A 114 11.33 2.05 5.69
CA VAL A 114 11.82 2.20 4.31
C VAL A 114 11.95 3.67 3.96
N LEU A 115 13.09 4.06 3.40
CA LEU A 115 13.45 5.44 3.09
C LEU A 115 13.83 5.59 1.62
N ALA A 116 13.48 6.72 0.99
CA ALA A 116 13.81 7.03 -0.40
C ALA A 116 15.28 7.45 -0.61
N GLY A 117 15.91 7.94 0.46
CA GLY A 117 17.30 8.37 0.46
C GLY A 117 17.86 8.33 1.87
N THR A 118 19.08 8.83 2.02
CA THR A 118 19.71 9.08 3.33
C THR A 118 19.11 10.34 3.93
N ASP A 119 17.82 10.31 4.20
CA ASP A 119 17.15 11.38 4.91
C ASP A 119 17.63 11.40 6.36
N ARG A 120 17.63 12.59 6.98
CA ARG A 120 18.08 12.73 8.37
C ARG A 120 17.09 12.00 9.26
N LEU A 121 17.55 10.91 9.86
CA LEU A 121 16.82 10.22 10.90
C LEU A 121 16.81 11.08 12.16
N ASP A 122 15.65 11.19 12.79
CA ASP A 122 15.53 11.73 14.14
C ASP A 122 16.46 10.99 15.11
N LYS A 123 16.96 11.69 16.14
CA LYS A 123 17.91 11.18 17.12
C LYS A 123 17.42 9.88 17.77
N GLU A 124 16.13 9.79 18.10
CA GLU A 124 15.54 8.57 18.65
C GLU A 124 15.61 7.39 17.68
N LEU A 125 15.32 7.62 16.40
CA LEU A 125 15.38 6.59 15.36
C LEU A 125 16.82 6.19 15.06
N MET A 126 17.79 7.11 15.10
CA MET A 126 19.21 6.78 14.99
C MET A 126 19.66 5.85 16.12
N ILE A 127 19.30 6.17 17.37
CA ILE A 127 19.61 5.31 18.53
C ILE A 127 18.93 3.95 18.37
N GLY A 128 17.65 3.93 17.96
CA GLY A 128 16.91 2.69 17.72
C GLY A 128 17.55 1.82 16.64
N GLN A 129 18.06 2.43 15.57
CA GLN A 129 18.75 1.74 14.50
C GLN A 129 20.09 1.17 14.96
N MET A 130 20.89 1.95 15.70
CA MET A 130 22.15 1.49 16.29
C MET A 130 21.94 0.33 17.29
N GLN A 131 20.80 0.28 17.96
CA GLN A 131 20.40 -0.79 18.87
C GLN A 131 19.75 -2.00 18.15
N GLY A 132 19.59 -1.95 16.81
CA GLY A 132 18.96 -3.02 16.04
C GLY A 132 17.46 -3.21 16.31
N LYS A 133 16.75 -2.17 16.79
CA LYS A 133 15.33 -2.27 17.17
C LYS A 133 14.36 -2.40 16.00
N PHE A 134 14.80 -2.09 14.79
CA PHE A 134 14.01 -2.21 13.57
C PHE A 134 14.91 -2.50 12.37
N GLN A 135 14.34 -3.05 11.31
CA GLN A 135 15.02 -3.17 10.03
C GLN A 135 14.86 -1.86 9.27
N MET A 136 15.96 -1.34 8.73
CA MET A 136 15.94 -0.15 7.88
C MET A 136 16.44 -0.50 6.49
N VAL A 137 15.73 -0.05 5.46
CA VAL A 137 16.12 -0.22 4.06
C VAL A 137 16.01 1.12 3.34
N VAL A 138 17.05 1.48 2.58
CA VAL A 138 17.06 2.66 1.73
C VAL A 138 16.87 2.20 0.28
N VAL A 139 15.90 2.78 -0.42
CA VAL A 139 15.62 2.52 -1.84
C VAL A 139 16.01 3.76 -2.65
N PRO A 140 17.25 3.80 -3.17
CA PRO A 140 17.72 4.97 -3.92
C PRO A 140 16.94 5.13 -5.22
N GLY A 141 16.88 6.37 -5.72
CA GLY A 141 16.23 6.68 -6.99
C GLY A 141 14.71 6.73 -6.93
N THR A 142 14.11 6.73 -5.74
CA THR A 142 12.67 6.97 -5.55
C THR A 142 12.44 8.38 -5.02
N GLY A 143 11.28 8.96 -5.36
CA GLY A 143 10.84 10.25 -4.85
C GLY A 143 10.16 10.11 -3.48
N HIS A 144 9.30 11.08 -3.17
CA HIS A 144 8.55 11.09 -1.90
C HIS A 144 7.60 9.90 -1.77
N MET A 145 7.05 9.41 -2.89
CA MET A 145 6.07 8.33 -2.92
C MET A 145 6.72 7.01 -3.33
N LEU A 146 7.54 6.47 -2.43
CA LEU A 146 8.35 5.26 -2.66
C LEU A 146 7.57 4.06 -3.20
N HIS A 147 6.31 3.91 -2.75
CA HIS A 147 5.43 2.83 -3.17
C HIS A 147 4.82 3.04 -4.56
N GLU A 148 4.64 4.30 -5.00
CA GLU A 148 4.19 4.65 -6.35
C GLU A 148 5.36 4.58 -7.34
N ASP A 149 6.54 5.04 -6.92
CA ASP A 149 7.74 5.14 -7.76
C ASP A 149 8.42 3.78 -7.97
N GLY A 150 8.55 2.97 -6.92
CA GLY A 150 9.24 1.68 -6.94
C GLY A 150 8.42 0.53 -6.37
N PRO A 151 7.21 0.25 -6.87
CA PRO A 151 6.30 -0.73 -6.27
C PRO A 151 6.91 -2.14 -6.18
N THR A 152 7.63 -2.58 -7.21
CA THR A 152 8.30 -3.90 -7.23
C THR A 152 9.31 -4.02 -6.10
N ARG A 153 10.19 -3.03 -5.95
CA ARG A 153 11.23 -3.03 -4.92
C ARG A 153 10.62 -2.97 -3.53
N GLN A 154 9.58 -2.16 -3.34
CA GLN A 154 8.85 -2.08 -2.08
C GLN A 154 8.22 -3.44 -1.73
N ALA A 155 7.63 -4.12 -2.71
CA ALA A 155 7.03 -5.44 -2.52
C ALA A 155 8.08 -6.50 -2.17
N GLU A 156 9.24 -6.53 -2.84
CA GLU A 156 10.36 -7.42 -2.52
C GLU A 156 10.80 -7.26 -1.06
N ILE A 157 11.03 -6.01 -0.63
CA ILE A 157 11.46 -5.71 0.74
C ILE A 157 10.40 -6.19 1.74
N MET A 158 9.12 -5.96 1.45
CA MET A 158 8.02 -6.36 2.31
C MET A 158 7.90 -7.89 2.40
N VAL A 159 8.05 -8.60 1.29
CA VAL A 159 8.04 -10.07 1.24
C VAL A 159 9.23 -10.65 1.99
N ASP A 160 10.43 -10.12 1.79
CA ASP A 160 11.63 -10.58 2.49
C ASP A 160 11.55 -10.32 3.99
N PHE A 161 11.05 -9.13 4.37
CA PHE A 161 10.79 -8.81 5.77
C PHE A 161 9.77 -9.75 6.39
N TRP A 162 8.69 -10.05 5.67
CA TRP A 162 7.69 -11.01 6.12
C TRP A 162 8.26 -12.42 6.23
N ARG A 163 9.05 -12.90 5.27
CA ARG A 163 9.68 -14.24 5.33
C ARG A 163 10.63 -14.37 6.53
N ARG A 164 11.37 -13.32 6.86
CA ARG A 164 12.30 -13.30 8.01
C ARG A 164 11.58 -13.31 9.36
N ASN A 165 10.42 -12.66 9.45
CA ASN A 165 9.69 -12.48 10.71
C ASN A 165 8.45 -13.39 10.85
N GLY A 166 7.95 -13.95 9.76
CA GLY A 166 6.71 -14.73 9.65
C GLY A 166 6.81 -16.18 10.11
N THR A 167 7.97 -16.60 10.62
CA THR A 167 8.17 -17.92 11.22
C THR A 167 7.85 -17.97 12.72
N CYS A 168 7.56 -16.83 13.37
CA CYS A 168 7.05 -16.84 14.75
C CYS A 168 5.52 -16.96 14.76
N GLY A 169 5.04 -18.21 14.72
CA GLY A 169 3.66 -18.55 15.08
C GLY A 169 3.08 -19.66 14.22
N SER A 170 3.29 -20.92 14.63
CA SER A 170 2.41 -22.10 14.65
C SER A 170 1.36 -22.38 13.55
N TRP A 171 0.89 -21.41 12.78
CA TRP A 171 -0.25 -21.55 11.86
C TRP A 171 0.13 -22.15 10.50
N TYR A 172 1.41 -22.14 10.11
CA TYR A 172 1.84 -22.74 8.84
C TYR A 172 2.04 -24.26 8.91
N GLN A 173 2.18 -24.84 10.10
CA GLN A 173 2.37 -26.29 10.24
C GLN A 173 1.06 -27.08 10.43
N GLU A 174 -0.06 -26.44 10.80
CA GLU A 174 -1.33 -27.16 10.96
C GLU A 174 -2.05 -27.44 9.62
N GLY A 175 -1.76 -26.67 8.55
CA GLY A 175 -2.47 -26.77 7.26
C GLY A 175 -1.78 -27.55 6.15
N ARG A 176 -0.66 -28.23 6.40
CA ARG A 176 0.12 -28.97 5.38
C ARG A 176 0.49 -30.40 5.79
N ARG A 177 -0.43 -31.09 6.48
CA ARG A 177 -0.31 -32.52 6.79
C ARG A 177 -1.04 -33.44 5.81
N ASP A 178 -1.39 -32.97 4.61
CA ASP A 178 -1.79 -33.86 3.52
C ASP A 178 -0.69 -33.88 2.45
N PRO A 179 0.10 -34.97 2.36
CA PRO A 179 0.95 -35.19 1.21
C PRO A 179 0.06 -35.32 -0.03
N LEU A 180 0.29 -34.48 -1.03
CA LEU A 180 -0.28 -34.71 -2.37
C LEU A 180 0.18 -36.11 -2.82
N PRO A 181 -0.74 -37.01 -3.25
CA PRO A 181 -0.34 -38.33 -3.71
C PRO A 181 0.47 -38.20 -4.99
N VAL A 182 1.73 -38.59 -4.91
CA VAL A 182 2.63 -38.72 -6.06
C VAL A 182 2.32 -40.06 -6.71
N SER A 183 1.47 -40.09 -7.74
CA SER A 183 1.31 -41.27 -8.60
C SER A 183 2.21 -41.13 -9.84
N ASN A 184 3.38 -41.77 -9.79
CA ASN A 184 4.14 -42.12 -10.99
C ASN A 184 3.56 -43.42 -11.57
N GLY A 185 3.23 -43.42 -12.87
CA GLY A 185 3.23 -44.65 -13.66
C GLY A 185 2.07 -44.82 -14.65
N TYR A 186 2.41 -44.64 -15.93
CA TYR A 186 1.97 -45.39 -17.12
C TYR A 186 0.47 -45.58 -17.41
N GLY A 187 0.03 -45.13 -18.61
CA GLY A 187 -1.11 -45.76 -19.30
C GLY A 187 -2.00 -44.83 -20.12
N ALA A 188 -1.60 -44.61 -21.38
CA ALA A 188 -2.42 -44.72 -22.60
C ALA A 188 -3.97 -44.64 -22.52
N LEU A 189 -4.53 -43.79 -23.43
CA LEU A 189 -5.85 -43.92 -24.12
C LEU A 189 -7.09 -43.69 -23.23
N THR A 190 -8.20 -43.06 -23.62
CA THR A 190 -8.77 -42.59 -24.89
C THR A 190 -9.96 -41.68 -24.52
N VAL A 191 -10.24 -40.71 -25.37
CA VAL A 191 -11.52 -39.98 -25.41
C VAL A 191 -12.66 -40.97 -25.66
N ASN A 192 -13.66 -41.00 -24.78
CA ASN A 192 -15.11 -41.13 -25.07
C ASN A 192 -15.86 -41.59 -23.82
N SER A 193 -17.01 -40.97 -23.57
CA SER A 193 -18.31 -41.61 -23.28
C SER A 193 -19.08 -40.87 -22.19
N VAL A 194 -20.08 -40.10 -22.66
CA VAL A 194 -21.21 -39.59 -21.90
C VAL A 194 -22.06 -40.77 -21.40
N PRO A 195 -22.49 -40.82 -20.12
CA PRO A 195 -23.47 -41.81 -19.69
C PRO A 195 -24.89 -41.28 -19.93
N HIS A 196 -25.58 -41.96 -20.85
CA HIS A 196 -27.03 -41.93 -21.01
C HIS A 196 -27.75 -42.42 -19.74
N LEU A 197 -28.76 -41.68 -19.29
CA LEU A 197 -29.81 -42.19 -18.40
C LEU A 197 -30.79 -43.04 -19.22
N ASN A 198 -31.05 -44.26 -18.75
CA ASN A 198 -31.87 -45.23 -19.43
C ASN A 198 -33.24 -45.42 -18.74
N THR A 199 -34.23 -45.69 -19.59
CA THR A 199 -35.50 -46.42 -19.39
C THR A 199 -36.63 -45.85 -18.52
N GLY A 200 -37.81 -45.75 -19.13
CA GLY A 200 -39.10 -45.88 -18.42
C GLY A 200 -40.33 -45.24 -19.07
N SER A 201 -40.81 -45.82 -20.19
CA SER A 201 -42.20 -45.90 -20.70
C SER A 201 -43.29 -44.89 -20.24
N VAL A 202 -44.05 -44.31 -21.18
CA VAL A 202 -45.46 -44.68 -21.54
C VAL A 202 -46.05 -43.61 -22.49
N PHE A 203 -46.95 -44.09 -23.34
CA PHE A 203 -47.66 -43.56 -24.50
C PHE A 203 -48.62 -42.35 -24.30
N ASP A 204 -49.05 -41.85 -25.48
CA ASP A 204 -50.22 -41.03 -25.88
C ASP A 204 -50.17 -39.50 -25.67
N VAL A 205 -50.15 -38.67 -26.73
CA VAL A 205 -51.12 -38.43 -27.84
C VAL A 205 -52.38 -37.70 -27.38
N GLN A 206 -52.36 -36.39 -27.68
CA GLN A 206 -53.45 -35.44 -27.96
C GLN A 206 -54.56 -35.19 -26.92
N GLY A 207 -54.68 -33.90 -26.60
CA GLY A 207 -55.86 -33.18 -26.15
C GLY A 207 -55.61 -31.69 -26.31
#